data_AF-A0A416CT62-F1
#
_entry.id   AF-A0A416CT62-F1
#
_cell.length_a   1.000
_cell.length_b   1.000
_cell.length_c   1.000
_cell.angle_alpha   90.00
_cell.angle_beta   90.00
_cell.angle_gamma   90.00
#
_symmetry.space_group_name_H-M   'P 1'
#
loop_
_entity.id
_entity.type
_entity.pdbx_description
1 polymer ?
#
loop_
_entity_poly.entity_id
_entity_poly.type
_entity_poly.pdbx_seq_one_letter_code
_entity_poly.pdbx_strand_id
1 'polypeptide(L)'
;MKKRLVVGISGGSGIPLATELLSQLQKIEEIETHLVYTRGAEITAAQESELSMGEICALADVVYDNKDIGAAIASGTYRCAINC
;
A
#
# COMPACT_ATOMS: atom_id res chain seq x y z
N MET A 1 -3.13 17.47 -10.35
CA MET A 1 -3.83 16.63 -9.35
C MET A 1 -3.14 15.27 -9.39
N LYS A 2 -2.62 14.77 -8.26
CA LYS A 2 -1.93 13.47 -8.23
C LYS A 2 -2.91 12.33 -8.56
N LYS A 3 -2.45 11.32 -9.30
CA LYS A 3 -3.17 10.07 -9.54
C LYS A 3 -3.06 9.20 -8.29
N ARG A 4 -4.20 8.88 -7.68
CA ARG A 4 -4.24 8.03 -6.49
C ARG A 4 -4.20 6.56 -6.89
N LEU A 5 -3.20 5.83 -6.41
CA LEU A 5 -3.04 4.40 -6.64
C LEU A 5 -3.20 3.64 -5.32
N VAL A 6 -4.16 2.72 -5.27
CA VAL A 6 -4.34 1.84 -4.12
C VAL A 6 -3.43 0.62 -4.27
N VAL A 7 -2.64 0.33 -3.25
CA VAL A 7 -1.74 -0.83 -3.19
C VAL A 7 -2.17 -1.72 -2.04
N GLY A 8 -2.53 -2.97 -2.35
CA GLY A 8 -2.91 -3.98 -1.36
C GLY A 8 -1.80 -5.01 -1.17
N ILE A 9 -1.32 -5.19 0.07
CA ILE A 9 -0.39 -6.27 0.42
C ILE A 9 -1.12 -7.34 1.23
N SER A 10 -1.19 -8.54 0.67
CA SER A 10 -1.78 -9.72 1.34
C SER A 10 -0.70 -10.56 2.03
N GLY A 11 -1.08 -11.67 2.67
CA GLY A 11 -0.13 -12.63 3.27
C GLY A 11 0.50 -13.62 2.28
N GLY A 12 0.43 -13.36 0.98
CA GLY A 12 1.20 -14.12 -0.01
C GLY A 12 2.68 -13.74 0.00
N SER A 13 3.53 -14.58 -0.59
CA SER A 13 4.95 -14.25 -0.80
C SER A 13 5.12 -13.07 -1.75
N GLY A 14 6.25 -12.37 -1.64
CA GLY A 14 6.62 -11.27 -2.52
C GLY A 14 6.75 -9.92 -1.82
N ILE A 15 7.06 -9.90 -0.53
CA ILE A 15 7.28 -8.64 0.20
C ILE A 15 8.40 -7.78 -0.43
N PRO A 16 9.55 -8.34 -0.86
CA PRO A 16 10.58 -7.55 -1.55
C PRO A 16 10.06 -6.84 -2.81
N LEU A 17 9.14 -7.48 -3.55
CA LEU A 17 8.52 -6.86 -4.73
C LEU A 17 7.58 -5.72 -4.35
N ALA A 18 6.77 -5.90 -3.31
CA ALA A 18 5.88 -4.85 -2.82
C ALA A 18 6.67 -3.64 -2.29
N THR A 19 7.76 -3.89 -1.58
CA THR A 19 8.68 -2.84 -1.10
C THR A 19 9.31 -2.07 -2.25
N GLU A 20 9.86 -2.77 -3.25
CA GLU A 20 10.47 -2.12 -4.41
C GLU A 20 9.45 -1.32 -5.21
N LEU A 21 8.23 -1.86 -5.38
CA LEU A 21 7.12 -1.15 -6.02
C LEU A 21 6.83 0.18 -5.31
N LEU A 22 6.64 0.15 -3.98
CA LEU A 22 6.37 1.35 -3.20
C LEU A 22 7.54 2.36 -3.28
N SER A 23 8.78 1.89 -3.18
CA SER A 23 9.99 2.72 -3.33
C SER A 23 10.08 3.42 -4.68
N GLN A 24 9.71 2.74 -5.77
CA GLN A 24 9.69 3.35 -7.10
C GLN A 24 8.51 4.32 -7.28
N LEU A 25 7.33 3.97 -6.76
CA LEU A 25 6.16 4.83 -6.83
C LEU A 25 6.35 6.14 -6.02
N GLN A 26 7.03 6.07 -4.87
CA GLN A 26 7.36 7.24 -4.04
C GLN A 26 8.19 8.28 -4.82
N LYS A 27 8.97 7.86 -5.81
CA LYS A 27 9.80 8.76 -6.64
C LYS A 27 9.01 9.47 -7.74
N ILE A 28 7.75 9.10 -7.98
CA ILE A 28 6.91 9.66 -9.03
C ILE A 28 5.96 10.70 -8.41
N GLU A 29 6.28 11.99 -8.56
CA GLU A 29 5.52 13.10 -7.94
C GLU A 29 4.03 13.13 -8.34
N GLU A 30 3.70 12.57 -9.50
CA GLU A 30 2.35 12.54 -10.04
C GLU A 30 1.47 11.45 -9.42
N ILE A 31 2.03 10.55 -8.61
CA ILE A 31 1.31 9.44 -7.96
C ILE A 31 1.19 9.70 -6.45
N GLU A 32 0.03 9.36 -5.90
CA GLU A 32 -0.24 9.32 -4.46
C GLU A 32 -0.61 7.88 -4.10
N THR A 33 0.19 7.23 -3.28
CA THR A 33 0.06 5.83 -2.93
C THR A 33 -0.77 5.64 -1.67
N HIS A 34 -1.79 4.78 -1.77
CA HIS A 34 -2.71 4.43 -0.69
C HIS A 34 -2.53 2.95 -0.35
N LEU A 35 -1.77 2.67 0.70
CA LEU A 35 -1.44 1.32 1.13
C LEU A 35 -2.52 0.75 2.07
N VAL A 36 -2.88 -0.50 1.81
CA VAL A 36 -3.63 -1.37 2.72
C VAL A 36 -2.88 -2.68 2.84
N TYR A 37 -2.78 -3.24 4.03
CA TYR A 37 -2.18 -4.55 4.21
C TYR A 37 -2.96 -5.40 5.22
N THR A 38 -2.81 -6.71 5.12
CA THR A 38 -3.44 -7.66 6.05
C THR A 38 -2.50 -8.06 7.17
N ARG A 39 -3.02 -8.62 8.28
CA ARG A 39 -2.18 -9.26 9.30
C ARG A 39 -1.26 -10.35 8.73
N GLY A 40 -1.71 -11.04 7.69
CA GLY A 40 -0.87 -12.01 6.97
C GLY A 40 0.36 -11.36 6.34
N ALA A 41 0.22 -10.15 5.79
CA ALA A 41 1.32 -9.40 5.19
C ALA A 41 2.40 -9.05 6.24
N GLU A 42 2.00 -8.71 7.46
CA GLU A 42 2.95 -8.45 8.56
C GLU A 42 3.77 -9.70 8.89
N ILE A 43 3.12 -10.86 8.92
CA ILE A 43 3.77 -12.14 9.19
C ILE A 43 4.75 -12.48 8.06
N THR A 44 4.33 -12.33 6.80
CA THR A 44 5.19 -12.58 5.65
C THR A 44 6.35 -11.59 5.57
N ALA A 45 6.13 -10.31 5.90
CA ALA A 45 7.18 -9.29 5.90
C ALA A 45 8.29 -9.63 6.89
N ALA A 46 7.93 -10.10 8.08
CA ALA A 46 8.89 -10.56 9.07
C ALA A 46 9.69 -11.81 8.64
N GLN A 47 9.23 -12.55 7.64
CA GLN A 47 9.89 -13.75 7.13
C GLN A 47 10.75 -13.47 5.89
N GLU A 48 10.31 -12.54 5.03
CA GLU A 48 10.89 -12.33 3.69
C GLU A 48 11.69 -11.03 3.56
N SER A 49 11.62 -10.13 4.53
CA SER A 49 12.23 -8.80 4.45
C SER A 49 13.07 -8.49 5.68
N GLU A 50 14.14 -7.73 5.45
CA GLU A 50 14.92 -7.10 6.52
C GLU A 50 14.24 -5.82 7.05
N LEU A 51 13.28 -5.27 6.29
CA LEU A 51 12.49 -4.12 6.71
C LEU A 51 11.34 -4.53 7.61
N SER A 52 11.13 -3.75 8.66
CA SER A 52 9.90 -3.80 9.44
C SER A 52 8.70 -3.35 8.60
N MET A 53 7.50 -3.82 8.98
CA MET A 53 6.28 -3.34 8.34
C MET A 53 6.12 -1.81 8.47
N GLY A 54 6.63 -1.21 9.54
CA GLY A 54 6.65 0.24 9.72
C GLY A 54 7.49 0.96 8.65
N GLU A 55 8.65 0.40 8.29
CA GLU A 55 9.51 0.94 7.21
C GLU A 55 8.85 0.76 5.84
N ILE A 56 8.20 -0.37 5.59
CA ILE A 56 7.43 -0.59 4.35
C ILE A 56 6.28 0.43 4.26
N CYS A 57 5.56 0.66 5.37
CA CYS A 57 4.50 1.67 5.44
C CYS A 57 5.00 3.08 5.16
N ALA A 58 6.22 3.42 5.58
CA ALA A 58 6.82 4.73 5.34
C ALA A 58 7.14 5.01 3.86
N LEU A 59 7.10 3.99 3.00
CA LEU A 59 7.23 4.14 1.55
C LEU A 59 5.92 4.60 0.88
N ALA A 60 4.78 4.52 1.59
CA ALA A 60 3.48 4.95 1.08
C ALA A 60 3.10 6.36 1.57
N ASP A 61 2.29 7.09 0.79
CA ASP A 61 1.79 8.42 1.17
C ASP A 61 0.69 8.33 2.23
N VAL A 62 -0.18 7.32 2.12
CA VAL A 62 -1.29 7.09 3.06
C VAL A 62 -1.39 5.59 3.36
N VAL A 63 -1.59 5.25 4.64
CA VAL A 63 -1.79 3.87 5.09
C VAL A 63 -3.14 3.76 5.77
N TYR A 64 -3.93 2.76 5.39
CA TYR A 64 -5.24 2.47 5.99
C TYR A 64 -5.24 1.15 6.73
N ASP A 65 -6.00 1.09 7.82
CA ASP A 65 -6.36 -0.17 8.46
C ASP A 65 -7.30 -0.94 7.52
N ASN A 66 -7.01 -2.22 7.28
CA ASN A 66 -7.82 -3.07 6.43
C ASN A 66 -9.20 -3.40 7.02
N LYS A 67 -9.46 -3.02 8.28
CA LYS A 67 -10.77 -3.10 8.95
C LYS A 67 -11.54 -1.78 8.94
N ASP A 68 -10.94 -0.68 8.50
CA ASP A 68 -11.58 0.62 8.47
C ASP A 68 -12.50 0.77 7.25
N ILE A 69 -13.79 0.48 7.45
CA ILE A 69 -14.84 0.65 6.44
C ILE A 69 -15.07 2.14 6.12
N GLY A 70 -14.69 3.05 7.02
CA GLY A 70 -14.78 4.49 6.82
C GLY A 70 -13.61 5.09 6.02
N ALA A 71 -12.61 4.27 5.67
CA ALA A 71 -11.46 4.70 4.88
C ALA A 71 -11.91 5.31 3.54
N ALA A 72 -11.22 6.37 3.10
CA ALA A 72 -11.58 7.08 1.88
C ALA A 72 -11.65 6.15 0.65
N ILE A 73 -10.73 5.19 0.57
CA ILE A 73 -10.65 4.17 -0.48
C ILE A 73 -11.83 3.18 -0.50
N ALA A 74 -12.64 3.11 0.55
CA ALA A 74 -13.84 2.28 0.60
C ALA A 74 -15.05 2.92 -0.12
N SER A 75 -14.96 4.22 -0.47
CA SER A 75 -16.02 4.93 -1.19
C SER A 75 -15.80 4.87 -2.71
N GLY A 76 -16.79 4.36 -3.45
CA GLY A 76 -16.75 4.37 -4.93
C GLY A 76 -16.74 5.76 -5.56
N THR A 77 -17.09 6.81 -4.80
CA THR A 77 -16.97 8.21 -5.24
C THR A 77 -15.56 8.78 -5.05
N TYR A 78 -14.71 8.07 -4.30
CA TYR A 78 -13.32 8.43 -4.11
C TYR A 78 -12.52 8.07 -5.36
N ARG A 79 -12.13 9.11 -6.11
CA ARG A 79 -11.41 8.95 -7.39
C ARG A 79 -10.00 8.40 -7.16
N CYS A 80 -9.85 7.11 -7.39
CA CYS A 80 -8.57 6.41 -7.58
C CYS A 80 -8.36 6.10 -9.06
N ALA A 81 -7.12 5.77 -9.46
CA ALA A 81 -6.75 5.46 -10.84
C ALA A 81 -7.39 4.17 -11.40
N ILE A 82 -8.29 3.52 -10.65
CA ILE A 82 -9.14 2.45 -11.14
C ILE A 82 -10.22 3.09 -12.02
N ASN A 83 -9.98 3.09 -13.32
CA ASN A 83 -10.99 3.39 -14.32
C ASN A 83 -11.85 2.12 -14.45
N CYS A 84 -12.96 2.03 -13.72
CA CYS A 84 -14.03 1.09 -14.04
C CYS A 84 -14.80 1.57 -15.26
#